data_AF-A0A5C6GNI8-F1
#
_entry.id   AF-A0A5C6GNI8-F1
#
_cell.length_a   1.000
_cell.length_b   1.000
_cell.length_c   1.000
_cell.angle_alpha   90.00
_cell.angle_beta   90.00
_cell.angle_gamma   90.00
#
_symmetry.space_group_name_H-M   'P 1'
#
loop_
_entity.id
_entity.type
_entity.pdbx_description
1 polymer ?
#
loop_
_entity_poly.entity_id
_entity_poly.type
_entity_poly.pdbx_seq_one_letter_code
_entity_poly.pdbx_strand_id
1 'polypeptide(L)'
;MQRNCSEPKYVFQSFDSLYGCYKDFGGIANSNPFAQVVNTCLNDYCNNTFPELGGCAKWTQPTDLNFTISYHSSLFLGYTSFNNEAACEGVKGEVNSDLAGPGVFTSYMMQLVILLYLWFFLRLSREGPSLASYFSEKRKLFLHKALASKERRPALAKMTRLFDRHHAVLKHTLVEFQEAQCFFMLASQIAVLWSTSHSAALESHTLRSLIQNTSVSGMVSSTGILPVVIGMWSLQRMHKCSPWNFVLSVVTVIVSEVALYQTRDVPSIDKIVPMDYNGWPASCGFSAPPLIYCGLSTTEFYTQVLTRGGPMFFLQWSNPYCLVLFGMVILLWIKTFIIDAIGRETFPRFFLERAWLSQPPPDSKWGRWLPRASGLVTFLVEIAFIGAMVMDITAFDGFDYIHLIDWGAWSFGQVVAITLWFPVASKYIYWLVFGTEAYSKARIPSPYRIIKQQVDKNGGDYGKVMSSTRDGHVPMS
;
A
#
# COMPACT_ATOMS: atom_id res chain seq x y z
N MET A 1 -39.62 15.83 27.54
CA MET A 1 -38.55 16.45 28.36
C MET A 1 -37.95 17.57 27.54
N GLN A 2 -38.02 18.81 28.01
CA GLN A 2 -37.35 19.95 27.37
C GLN A 2 -35.84 19.83 27.64
N ARG A 3 -35.01 19.90 26.60
CA ARG A 3 -33.56 19.94 26.75
C ARG A 3 -33.14 21.25 27.42
N ASN A 4 -32.18 21.23 28.34
CA ASN A 4 -31.70 22.44 29.02
C ASN A 4 -30.65 23.19 28.19
N CYS A 5 -31.09 23.74 27.05
CA CYS A 5 -30.21 24.40 26.09
C CYS A 5 -29.71 25.79 26.52
N SER A 6 -30.05 26.22 27.74
CA SER A 6 -29.50 27.40 28.42
C SER A 6 -28.31 27.06 29.33
N GLU A 7 -28.05 25.78 29.62
CA GLU A 7 -26.98 25.37 30.53
C GLU A 7 -25.73 24.94 29.73
N PRO A 8 -24.59 25.66 29.84
CA PRO A 8 -23.37 25.32 29.11
C PRO A 8 -22.90 23.89 29.31
N LYS A 9 -22.97 23.39 30.54
CA LYS A 9 -22.56 22.03 30.89
C LYS A 9 -23.33 20.96 30.13
N TYR A 10 -24.61 21.20 29.85
CA TYR A 10 -25.43 20.31 29.04
C TYR A 10 -25.10 20.46 27.54
N VAL A 11 -25.03 21.70 27.05
CA VAL A 11 -24.79 22.02 25.64
C VAL A 11 -23.47 21.44 25.13
N PHE A 12 -22.38 21.61 25.87
CA PHE A 12 -21.03 21.20 25.45
C PHE A 12 -20.62 19.82 25.97
N GLN A 13 -21.55 19.04 26.53
CA GLN A 13 -21.27 17.68 26.98
C GLN A 13 -20.93 16.74 25.81
N SER A 14 -21.63 16.89 24.69
CA SER A 14 -21.45 16.08 23.50
C SER A 14 -21.97 16.80 22.25
N PHE A 15 -21.58 16.31 21.08
CA PHE A 15 -22.10 16.81 19.81
C PHE A 15 -23.63 16.66 19.70
N ASP A 16 -24.20 15.56 20.22
CA ASP A 16 -25.65 15.31 20.18
C ASP A 16 -26.43 16.33 21.00
N SER A 17 -25.90 16.74 22.17
CA SER A 17 -26.50 17.81 22.97
C SER A 17 -26.47 19.14 22.24
N LEU A 18 -25.31 19.51 21.69
CA LEU A 18 -25.13 20.74 20.90
C LEU A 18 -26.05 20.78 19.68
N TYR A 19 -26.06 19.72 18.88
CA TYR A 19 -26.87 19.61 17.66
C TYR A 19 -28.37 19.50 17.96
N GLY A 20 -28.72 18.80 19.04
CA GLY A 20 -30.09 18.73 19.55
C GLY A 20 -30.62 20.12 19.89
N CYS A 21 -29.85 20.90 20.65
CA CYS A 21 -30.21 22.28 20.98
C CYS A 21 -30.30 23.17 19.74
N TYR A 22 -29.36 23.05 18.80
CA TYR A 22 -29.42 23.78 17.53
C TYR A 22 -30.72 23.51 16.75
N LYS A 23 -31.17 22.26 16.71
CA LYS A 23 -32.45 21.87 16.08
C LYS A 23 -33.67 22.41 16.82
N ASP A 24 -33.66 22.36 18.15
CA ASP A 24 -34.79 22.81 18.97
C ASP A 24 -35.05 24.33 18.79
N PHE A 25 -34.02 25.11 18.41
CA PHE A 25 -34.14 26.54 18.09
C PHE A 25 -34.28 26.85 16.58
N GLY A 26 -34.68 25.87 15.76
CA GLY A 26 -35.02 26.09 14.35
C GLY A 26 -33.84 26.11 13.38
N GLY A 27 -32.64 25.71 13.82
CA GLY A 27 -31.49 25.49 12.94
C GLY A 27 -30.91 26.76 12.32
N ILE A 28 -31.12 27.91 12.94
CA ILE A 28 -30.55 29.20 12.55
C ILE A 28 -29.96 29.84 13.82
N ALA A 29 -28.73 30.35 13.75
CA ALA A 29 -28.15 31.11 14.84
C ALA A 29 -28.77 32.52 14.91
N ASN A 30 -29.94 32.57 15.55
CA ASN A 30 -30.62 33.81 15.92
C ASN A 30 -30.09 34.29 17.28
N SER A 31 -30.46 35.50 17.73
CA SER A 31 -30.19 36.00 19.09
C SER A 31 -31.01 35.29 20.18
N ASN A 32 -31.06 33.96 20.15
CA ASN A 32 -31.75 33.11 21.10
C ASN A 32 -30.81 32.75 22.28
N PRO A 33 -31.35 32.26 23.42
CA PRO A 33 -30.54 31.94 24.60
C PRO A 33 -29.44 30.91 24.33
N PHE A 34 -29.70 29.93 23.46
CA PHE A 34 -28.71 28.92 23.08
C PHE A 34 -27.53 29.52 22.30
N ALA A 35 -27.82 30.38 21.32
CA ALA A 35 -26.78 31.04 20.54
C ALA A 35 -25.94 31.98 21.40
N GLN A 36 -26.53 32.61 22.43
CA GLN A 36 -25.79 33.37 23.43
C GLN A 36 -24.83 32.48 24.24
N VAL A 37 -25.25 31.27 24.64
CA VAL A 37 -24.38 30.30 25.31
C VAL A 37 -23.20 29.90 24.43
N VAL A 38 -23.45 29.57 23.15
CA VAL A 38 -22.39 29.25 22.18
C VAL A 38 -21.43 30.42 21.99
N ASN A 39 -21.96 31.62 21.76
CA ASN A 39 -21.16 32.81 21.53
C ASN A 39 -20.32 33.20 22.77
N THR A 40 -20.87 33.05 23.98
CA THR A 40 -20.12 33.35 25.22
C THR A 40 -18.95 32.37 25.40
N CYS A 41 -19.19 31.08 25.16
CA CYS A 41 -18.13 30.07 25.19
C CYS A 41 -17.03 30.35 24.15
N LEU A 42 -17.42 30.69 22.90
CA LEU A 42 -16.45 31.05 21.84
C LEU A 42 -15.63 32.28 22.21
N ASN A 43 -16.25 33.32 22.75
CA ASN A 43 -15.56 34.54 23.15
C ASN A 43 -14.53 34.29 24.25
N ASP A 44 -14.92 33.56 25.29
CA ASP A 44 -14.00 33.26 26.39
C ASP A 44 -12.85 32.36 25.94
N TYR A 45 -13.12 31.39 25.06
CA TYR A 45 -12.08 30.54 24.48
C TYR A 45 -11.13 31.34 23.57
N CYS A 46 -11.66 32.17 22.67
CA CYS A 46 -10.84 32.93 21.73
C CYS A 46 -9.99 34.02 22.42
N ASN A 47 -10.36 34.46 23.63
CA ASN A 47 -9.52 35.34 24.45
C ASN A 47 -8.28 34.66 25.02
N ASN A 48 -8.33 33.34 25.24
CA ASN A 48 -7.20 32.55 25.73
C ASN A 48 -7.23 31.14 25.11
N THR A 49 -6.75 31.06 23.87
CA THR A 49 -6.83 29.84 23.08
C THR A 49 -5.92 28.75 23.64
N PHE A 50 -6.37 27.50 23.54
CA PHE A 50 -5.54 26.35 23.89
C PHE A 50 -4.67 25.98 22.67
N PRO A 51 -3.32 26.00 22.78
CA PRO A 51 -2.44 25.84 21.61
C PRO A 51 -2.59 24.51 20.85
N GLU A 52 -3.03 23.43 21.50
CA GLU A 52 -3.22 22.12 20.85
C GLU A 52 -4.55 22.01 20.10
N LEU A 53 -5.56 22.81 20.46
CA LEU A 53 -6.81 22.91 19.71
C LEU A 53 -6.71 23.99 18.60
N GLY A 54 -6.05 25.11 18.90
CA GLY A 54 -5.95 26.24 17.99
C GLY A 54 -7.30 26.94 17.78
N GLY A 55 -7.50 27.47 16.58
CA GLY A 55 -8.71 28.21 16.21
C GLY A 55 -8.63 29.71 16.47
N CYS A 56 -9.70 30.42 16.13
CA CYS A 56 -9.88 31.85 16.33
C CYS A 56 -8.87 32.76 15.58
N ALA A 57 -8.18 32.26 14.54
CA ALA A 57 -7.15 33.03 13.84
C ALA A 57 -7.68 34.31 13.16
N LYS A 58 -8.98 34.33 12.82
CA LYS A 58 -9.69 35.49 12.26
C LYS A 58 -10.72 36.08 13.24
N TRP A 59 -10.68 35.69 14.51
CA TRP A 59 -11.63 36.15 15.51
C TRP A 59 -11.34 37.60 15.89
N THR A 60 -12.25 38.51 15.54
CA THR A 60 -12.03 39.94 15.80
C THR A 60 -12.98 40.53 16.84
N GLN A 61 -14.23 40.06 17.02
CA GLN A 61 -15.16 40.63 18.02
C GLN A 61 -16.33 39.70 18.49
N PRO A 62 -16.98 40.02 19.64
CA PRO A 62 -18.02 39.20 20.31
C PRO A 62 -19.41 39.12 19.66
N THR A 63 -19.62 39.73 18.50
CA THR A 63 -20.95 39.89 17.89
C THR A 63 -21.24 38.91 16.76
N ASP A 64 -20.28 38.08 16.36
CA ASP A 64 -20.46 37.11 15.28
C ASP A 64 -21.26 35.89 15.74
N LEU A 65 -22.56 36.11 15.92
CA LEU A 65 -23.59 35.08 16.14
C LEU A 65 -23.75 34.14 14.94
N ASN A 66 -22.90 34.22 13.92
CA ASN A 66 -23.05 33.47 12.69
C ASN A 66 -22.32 32.13 12.77
N PHE A 67 -22.89 31.19 13.52
CA PHE A 67 -22.50 29.79 13.44
C PHE A 67 -23.61 28.95 12.81
N THR A 68 -23.24 27.88 12.15
CA THR A 68 -24.19 26.92 11.58
C THR A 68 -23.73 25.51 11.88
N ILE A 69 -24.68 24.59 12.06
CA ILE A 69 -24.40 23.16 12.06
C ILE A 69 -25.02 22.58 10.81
N SER A 70 -24.16 22.22 9.86
CA SER A 70 -24.58 21.76 8.54
C SER A 70 -24.06 20.37 8.25
N TYR A 71 -24.85 19.63 7.47
CA TYR A 71 -24.44 18.38 6.86
C TYR A 71 -23.75 18.67 5.54
N HIS A 72 -22.49 18.28 5.44
CA HIS A 72 -21.74 18.31 4.19
C HIS A 72 -21.82 16.93 3.56
N SER A 73 -22.11 16.89 2.26
CA SER A 73 -22.16 15.63 1.52
C SER A 73 -21.48 15.73 0.16
N SER A 74 -20.85 14.64 -0.21
CA SER A 74 -20.25 14.37 -1.50
C SER A 74 -20.44 12.89 -1.82
N LEU A 75 -19.91 12.44 -2.95
CA LEU A 75 -20.02 11.03 -3.35
C LEU A 75 -19.38 10.05 -2.35
N PHE A 76 -18.28 10.45 -1.68
CA PHE A 76 -17.50 9.54 -0.81
C PHE A 76 -17.36 10.01 0.65
N LEU A 77 -17.76 11.24 0.94
CA LEU A 77 -17.64 11.85 2.27
C LEU A 77 -18.94 12.57 2.63
N GLY A 78 -19.52 12.18 3.77
CA GLY A 78 -20.72 12.81 4.33
C GLY A 78 -20.58 12.95 5.84
N TYR A 79 -20.63 14.17 6.37
CA TYR A 79 -20.48 14.41 7.80
C TYR A 79 -21.20 15.70 8.22
N THR A 80 -21.63 15.74 9.48
CA THR A 80 -22.15 16.96 10.11
C THR A 80 -21.04 17.67 10.85
N SER A 81 -21.00 19.00 10.80
CA SER A 81 -19.95 19.79 11.46
C SER A 81 -20.49 21.11 11.97
N PHE A 82 -19.79 21.64 12.97
CA PHE A 82 -19.94 23.02 13.42
C PHE A 82 -19.15 23.94 12.48
N ASN A 83 -19.76 25.03 12.03
CA ASN A 83 -19.11 25.99 11.13
C ASN A 83 -19.28 27.41 11.68
N ASN A 84 -18.15 28.07 11.89
CA ASN A 84 -18.04 29.50 12.12
C ASN A 84 -16.72 29.93 11.47
N GLU A 85 -16.78 30.80 10.45
CA GLU A 85 -15.62 31.11 9.62
C GLU A 85 -14.46 31.73 10.42
N ALA A 86 -14.76 32.60 11.39
CA ALA A 86 -13.75 33.26 12.20
C ALA A 86 -13.15 32.34 13.29
N ALA A 87 -13.99 31.54 13.96
CA ALA A 87 -13.56 30.66 15.05
C ALA A 87 -12.90 29.37 14.54
N CYS A 88 -13.42 28.77 13.47
CA CYS A 88 -12.86 27.52 12.93
C CYS A 88 -11.55 27.72 12.15
N GLU A 89 -11.20 28.96 11.81
CA GLU A 89 -9.92 29.24 11.16
C GLU A 89 -8.76 28.98 12.13
N GLY A 90 -7.82 28.15 11.70
CA GLY A 90 -6.64 27.77 12.49
C GLY A 90 -6.88 26.64 13.52
N VAL A 91 -8.04 25.98 13.50
CA VAL A 91 -8.25 24.74 14.29
C VAL A 91 -7.34 23.64 13.74
N LYS A 92 -6.61 22.96 14.62
CA LYS A 92 -5.67 21.91 14.22
C LYS A 92 -6.39 20.67 13.68
N GLY A 93 -5.86 20.14 12.59
CA GLY A 93 -6.34 18.95 11.86
C GLY A 93 -5.16 18.20 11.29
N GLU A 94 -4.22 17.82 12.15
CA GLU A 94 -3.05 17.06 11.73
C GLU A 94 -3.35 15.56 11.76
N VAL A 95 -2.74 14.84 10.82
CA VAL A 95 -2.78 13.38 10.77
C VAL A 95 -1.73 12.85 11.73
N ASN A 96 -2.04 11.74 12.40
CA ASN A 96 -1.11 11.09 13.31
C ASN A 96 0.21 10.79 12.58
N SER A 97 1.31 11.24 13.17
CA SER A 97 2.65 11.15 12.57
C SER A 97 3.15 9.71 12.39
N ASP A 98 2.60 8.74 13.11
CA ASP A 98 2.92 7.32 12.92
C ASP A 98 2.13 6.70 11.77
N LEU A 99 1.03 7.33 11.34
CA LEU A 99 0.23 6.90 10.18
C LEU A 99 0.68 7.59 8.89
N ALA A 100 0.96 8.90 8.93
CA ALA A 100 1.27 9.70 7.75
C ALA A 100 2.45 10.65 7.93
N GLY A 101 3.34 10.38 8.87
CA GLY A 101 4.55 11.16 9.01
C GLY A 101 5.55 10.93 7.87
N PRO A 102 6.56 11.79 7.75
CA PRO A 102 7.44 11.86 6.58
C PRO A 102 8.12 10.53 6.26
N GLY A 103 8.62 9.79 7.26
CA GLY A 103 9.27 8.51 7.01
C GLY A 103 8.32 7.36 6.66
N VAL A 104 7.14 7.31 7.28
CA VAL A 104 6.12 6.28 7.00
C VAL A 104 5.53 6.49 5.59
N PHE A 105 5.19 7.74 5.26
CA PHE A 105 4.77 8.14 3.92
C PHE A 105 5.83 7.79 2.86
N THR A 106 7.10 8.13 3.12
CA THR A 106 8.20 7.79 2.23
C THR A 106 8.28 6.29 2.00
N SER A 107 8.03 5.46 3.02
CA SER A 107 8.01 4.00 2.87
C SER A 107 6.87 3.50 1.98
N TYR A 108 5.67 4.07 2.05
CA TYR A 108 4.60 3.75 1.09
C TYR A 108 5.01 4.11 -0.34
N MET A 109 5.63 5.27 -0.54
CA MET A 109 6.15 5.67 -1.86
C MET A 109 7.25 4.74 -2.36
N MET A 110 8.21 4.38 -1.50
CA MET A 110 9.29 3.45 -1.84
C MET A 110 8.73 2.10 -2.27
N GLN A 111 7.73 1.56 -1.56
CA GLN A 111 7.06 0.31 -1.94
C GLN A 111 6.51 0.38 -3.38
N LEU A 112 5.74 1.42 -3.70
CA LEU A 112 5.13 1.57 -5.02
C LEU A 112 6.19 1.73 -6.11
N VAL A 113 7.16 2.63 -5.90
CA VAL A 113 8.19 2.94 -6.90
C VAL A 113 9.13 1.76 -7.14
N ILE A 114 9.58 1.07 -6.09
CA ILE A 114 10.46 -0.09 -6.23
C ILE A 114 9.74 -1.23 -6.95
N LEU A 115 8.46 -1.47 -6.68
CA LEU A 115 7.69 -2.50 -7.38
C LEU A 115 7.51 -2.16 -8.87
N LEU A 116 7.18 -0.92 -9.20
CA LEU A 116 7.09 -0.45 -10.58
C LEU A 116 8.43 -0.61 -11.32
N TYR A 117 9.52 -0.24 -10.65
CA TYR A 117 10.88 -0.43 -11.13
C TYR A 117 11.16 -1.91 -11.43
N LEU A 118 10.93 -2.79 -10.46
CA LEU A 118 11.18 -4.22 -10.60
C LEU A 118 10.34 -4.82 -11.72
N TRP A 119 9.05 -4.50 -11.80
CA TRP A 119 8.15 -4.95 -12.85
C TRP A 119 8.67 -4.53 -14.24
N PHE A 120 8.98 -3.24 -14.41
CA PHE A 120 9.44 -2.70 -15.70
C PHE A 120 10.73 -3.37 -16.16
N PHE A 121 11.74 -3.45 -15.29
CA PHE A 121 13.03 -4.02 -15.66
C PHE A 121 12.99 -5.55 -15.79
N LEU A 122 12.12 -6.26 -15.06
CA LEU A 122 11.89 -7.69 -15.27
C LEU A 122 11.26 -7.98 -16.62
N ARG A 123 10.30 -7.14 -17.03
CA ARG A 123 9.69 -7.24 -18.35
C ARG A 123 10.69 -6.93 -19.45
N LEU A 124 11.42 -5.82 -19.31
CA LEU A 124 12.43 -5.39 -20.26
C LEU A 124 13.54 -6.45 -20.41
N SER A 125 13.97 -7.07 -19.32
CA SER A 125 15.01 -8.12 -19.38
C SER A 125 14.54 -9.42 -20.01
N ARG A 126 13.25 -9.75 -19.91
CA ARG A 126 12.65 -10.94 -20.54
C ARG A 126 12.35 -10.74 -22.04
N GLU A 127 11.71 -9.63 -22.39
CA GLU A 127 11.25 -9.36 -23.76
C GLU A 127 12.30 -8.62 -24.60
N GLY A 128 13.22 -7.90 -23.96
CA GLY A 128 14.27 -7.08 -24.60
C GLY A 128 15.17 -7.83 -25.59
N PRO A 129 15.66 -9.05 -25.31
CA PRO A 129 16.46 -9.80 -26.28
C PRO A 129 15.70 -10.13 -27.58
N SER A 130 14.39 -10.36 -27.49
CA SER A 130 13.53 -10.63 -28.65
C SER A 130 13.22 -9.36 -29.45
N LEU A 131 13.05 -8.23 -28.77
CA LEU A 131 12.89 -6.92 -29.41
C LEU A 131 14.20 -6.49 -30.10
N ALA A 132 15.34 -6.63 -29.41
CA ALA A 132 16.65 -6.27 -29.92
C ALA A 132 17.03 -7.10 -31.14
N SER A 133 16.70 -8.39 -31.15
CA SER A 133 16.89 -9.25 -32.33
C SER A 133 15.96 -8.86 -33.47
N TYR A 134 14.68 -8.54 -33.21
CA TYR A 134 13.74 -8.05 -34.23
C TYR A 134 14.17 -6.72 -34.87
N PHE A 135 14.56 -5.73 -34.06
CA PHE A 135 15.08 -4.46 -34.56
C PHE A 135 16.43 -4.65 -35.26
N SER A 136 17.28 -5.56 -34.78
CA SER A 136 18.51 -5.93 -35.48
C SER A 136 18.22 -6.61 -36.82
N GLU A 137 17.20 -7.45 -36.93
CA GLU A 137 16.79 -8.14 -38.17
C GLU A 137 16.20 -7.15 -39.19
N LYS A 138 15.33 -6.23 -38.75
CA LYS A 138 14.84 -5.14 -39.61
C LYS A 138 15.96 -4.19 -40.03
N ARG A 139 16.88 -3.88 -39.13
CA ARG A 139 18.08 -3.09 -39.44
C ARG A 139 19.04 -3.88 -40.33
N LYS A 140 19.14 -5.21 -40.23
CA LYS A 140 19.86 -6.05 -41.20
C LYS A 140 19.20 -5.97 -42.57
N LEU A 141 17.87 -6.02 -42.68
CA LEU A 141 17.17 -5.89 -43.96
C LEU A 141 17.43 -4.51 -44.62
N PHE A 142 17.49 -3.45 -43.80
CA PHE A 142 17.77 -2.09 -44.26
C PHE A 142 19.27 -1.83 -44.55
N LEU A 143 20.17 -2.43 -43.77
CA LEU A 143 21.63 -2.23 -43.82
C LEU A 143 22.37 -3.35 -44.58
N HIS A 144 21.69 -4.41 -45.04
CA HIS A 144 22.25 -5.44 -45.94
C HIS A 144 22.65 -4.86 -47.29
N LYS A 145 22.11 -3.67 -47.65
CA LYS A 145 22.61 -2.89 -48.78
C LYS A 145 23.92 -2.15 -48.49
N ALA A 146 24.40 -2.10 -47.24
CA ALA A 146 25.39 -1.11 -46.85
C ALA A 146 26.63 -1.60 -46.09
N LEU A 147 26.77 -2.84 -45.60
CA LEU A 147 28.08 -3.49 -45.28
C LEU A 147 27.89 -4.79 -44.49
N ALA A 148 28.39 -5.90 -45.06
CA ALA A 148 28.57 -7.16 -44.35
C ALA A 148 29.78 -7.06 -43.42
N SER A 149 29.58 -6.94 -42.11
CA SER A 149 30.68 -7.07 -41.14
C SER A 149 30.45 -8.21 -40.15
N LYS A 150 31.49 -9.04 -40.03
CA LYS A 150 31.59 -10.27 -39.23
C LYS A 150 31.73 -10.00 -37.72
N GLU A 151 31.73 -8.72 -37.33
CA GLU A 151 32.17 -8.21 -36.02
C GLU A 151 31.02 -7.95 -35.02
N ARG A 152 29.75 -8.08 -35.44
CA ARG A 152 28.56 -7.75 -34.62
C ARG A 152 27.99 -8.89 -33.76
N ARG A 153 28.37 -10.15 -34.01
CA ARG A 153 27.98 -11.32 -33.19
C ARG A 153 28.42 -11.23 -31.71
N PRO A 154 29.63 -10.75 -31.35
CA PRO A 154 30.03 -10.63 -29.94
C PRO A 154 29.25 -9.57 -29.16
N ALA A 155 28.81 -8.49 -29.80
CA ALA A 155 28.06 -7.41 -29.14
C ALA A 155 26.65 -7.87 -28.69
N LEU A 156 25.94 -8.61 -29.55
CA LEU A 156 24.63 -9.19 -29.22
C LEU A 156 24.76 -10.22 -28.09
N ALA A 157 25.75 -11.12 -28.16
CA ALA A 157 25.98 -12.11 -27.11
C ALA A 157 26.35 -11.48 -25.75
N LYS A 158 27.14 -10.40 -25.76
CA LYS A 158 27.47 -9.62 -24.54
C LYS A 158 26.22 -8.96 -23.96
N MET A 159 25.36 -8.40 -24.81
CA MET A 159 24.10 -7.77 -24.41
C MET A 159 23.11 -8.79 -23.83
N THR A 160 22.94 -9.96 -24.46
CA THR A 160 22.10 -11.05 -23.93
C THR A 160 22.58 -11.52 -22.56
N ARG A 161 23.90 -11.74 -22.39
CA ARG A 161 24.47 -12.10 -21.08
C ARG A 161 24.22 -11.05 -20.00
N LEU A 162 24.28 -9.77 -20.37
CA LEU A 162 23.99 -8.67 -19.45
C LEU A 162 22.51 -8.69 -19.02
N PHE A 163 21.59 -8.86 -19.98
CA PHE A 163 20.16 -9.01 -19.68
C PHE A 163 19.87 -10.24 -18.81
N ASP A 164 20.48 -11.39 -19.09
CA ASP A 164 20.32 -12.60 -18.28
C ASP A 164 20.82 -12.41 -16.84
N ARG A 165 21.98 -11.74 -16.67
CA ARG A 165 22.51 -11.39 -15.34
C ARG A 165 21.57 -10.44 -14.61
N HIS A 166 21.14 -9.35 -15.25
CA HIS A 166 20.21 -8.41 -14.63
C HIS A 166 18.87 -9.07 -14.28
N HIS A 167 18.36 -9.93 -15.16
CA HIS A 167 17.14 -10.68 -14.93
C HIS A 167 17.24 -11.57 -13.68
N ALA A 168 18.37 -12.24 -13.49
CA ALA A 168 18.62 -13.02 -12.27
C ALA A 168 18.69 -12.12 -11.02
N VAL A 169 19.39 -10.99 -11.07
CA VAL A 169 19.47 -10.04 -9.95
C VAL A 169 18.09 -9.50 -9.56
N LEU A 170 17.30 -9.07 -10.55
CA LEU A 170 15.95 -8.53 -10.33
C LEU A 170 15.01 -9.58 -9.73
N LYS A 171 15.13 -10.84 -10.17
CA LYS A 171 14.39 -11.98 -9.58
C LYS A 171 14.64 -12.14 -8.10
N HIS A 172 15.91 -12.16 -7.69
CA HIS A 172 16.28 -12.28 -6.28
C HIS A 172 15.84 -11.05 -5.48
N THR A 173 15.91 -9.87 -6.08
CA THR A 173 15.48 -8.61 -5.46
C THR A 173 13.98 -8.58 -5.24
N LEU A 174 13.18 -9.08 -6.18
CA LEU A 174 11.74 -9.16 -6.01
C LEU A 174 11.34 -10.08 -4.84
N VAL A 175 12.07 -11.18 -4.63
CA VAL A 175 11.81 -12.10 -3.51
C VAL A 175 12.05 -11.40 -2.16
N GLU A 176 13.19 -10.73 -1.99
CA GLU A 176 13.52 -9.98 -0.77
C GLU A 176 12.61 -8.77 -0.57
N PHE A 177 12.27 -8.09 -1.66
CA PHE A 177 11.34 -6.97 -1.64
C PHE A 177 9.93 -7.41 -1.23
N GLN A 178 9.44 -8.54 -1.75
CA GLN A 178 8.14 -9.11 -1.35
C GLN A 178 8.09 -9.40 0.15
N GLU A 179 9.17 -9.94 0.70
CA GLU A 179 9.26 -10.20 2.14
C GLU A 179 9.24 -8.89 2.94
N ALA A 180 10.08 -7.92 2.57
CA ALA A 180 10.16 -6.63 3.24
C ALA A 180 8.83 -5.85 3.18
N GLN A 181 8.20 -5.76 2.00
CA GLN A 181 6.92 -5.07 1.86
C GLN A 181 5.82 -5.73 2.69
N CYS A 182 5.80 -7.06 2.80
CA CYS A 182 4.77 -7.74 3.57
C CYS A 182 4.93 -7.47 5.06
N PHE A 183 6.16 -7.45 5.60
CA PHE A 183 6.39 -7.07 6.98
C PHE A 183 6.02 -5.62 7.27
N PHE A 184 6.41 -4.71 6.37
CA PHE A 184 6.04 -3.30 6.48
C PHE A 184 4.52 -3.13 6.47
N MET A 185 3.83 -3.72 5.49
CA MET A 185 2.38 -3.62 5.40
C MET A 185 1.68 -4.30 6.58
N LEU A 186 2.12 -5.47 7.05
CA LEU A 186 1.54 -6.10 8.23
C LEU A 186 1.63 -5.19 9.45
N ALA A 187 2.78 -4.55 9.69
CA ALA A 187 2.92 -3.60 10.78
C ALA A 187 1.95 -2.42 10.64
N SER A 188 1.86 -1.82 9.44
CA SER A 188 0.91 -0.74 9.18
C SER A 188 -0.56 -1.17 9.34
N GLN A 189 -0.95 -2.34 8.83
CA GLN A 189 -2.33 -2.81 8.94
C GLN A 189 -2.71 -3.15 10.38
N ILE A 190 -1.80 -3.73 11.17
CA ILE A 190 -2.04 -3.99 12.58
C ILE A 190 -2.22 -2.65 13.33
N ALA A 191 -1.39 -1.65 13.02
CA ALA A 191 -1.55 -0.31 13.59
C ALA A 191 -2.90 0.32 13.21
N VAL A 192 -3.32 0.22 11.95
CA VAL A 192 -4.64 0.70 11.50
C VAL A 192 -5.76 -0.01 12.25
N LEU A 193 -5.78 -1.35 12.28
CA LEU A 193 -6.81 -2.14 12.98
C LEU A 193 -6.88 -1.84 14.48
N TRP A 194 -5.71 -1.65 15.11
CA TRP A 194 -5.64 -1.26 16.51
C TRP A 194 -6.28 0.11 16.72
N SER A 195 -5.95 1.07 15.86
CA SER A 195 -6.32 2.47 16.01
C SER A 195 -7.78 2.76 15.62
N THR A 196 -8.34 2.01 14.66
CA THR A 196 -9.79 2.05 14.35
C THR A 196 -10.64 1.46 15.47
N SER A 197 -10.09 0.49 16.21
CA SER A 197 -10.74 -0.16 17.36
C SER A 197 -10.60 0.66 18.65
N HIS A 198 -9.46 1.35 18.81
CA HIS A 198 -9.16 2.21 19.96
C HIS A 198 -8.85 3.61 19.46
N SER A 199 -9.87 4.47 19.38
CA SER A 199 -9.75 5.83 18.83
C SER A 199 -8.70 6.70 19.53
N ALA A 200 -8.38 6.40 20.79
CA ALA A 200 -7.27 6.99 21.53
C ALA A 200 -5.92 6.88 20.79
N ALA A 201 -5.68 5.77 20.08
CA ALA A 201 -4.44 5.55 19.34
C ALA A 201 -4.35 6.36 18.03
N LEU A 202 -5.47 6.92 17.53
CA LEU A 202 -5.44 7.86 16.41
C LEU A 202 -5.12 9.29 16.87
N GLU A 203 -5.06 9.57 18.18
CA GLU A 203 -4.85 10.91 18.76
C GLU A 203 -5.78 11.98 18.13
N SER A 204 -7.00 11.56 17.77
CA SER A 204 -7.94 12.37 17.00
C SER A 204 -8.77 13.26 17.91
N HIS A 205 -8.19 14.37 18.35
CA HIS A 205 -8.82 15.31 19.27
C HIS A 205 -9.80 16.31 18.62
N THR A 206 -9.77 16.41 17.29
CA THR A 206 -10.70 17.24 16.51
C THR A 206 -11.38 16.42 15.43
N LEU A 207 -12.57 16.87 14.98
CA LEU A 207 -13.29 16.25 13.87
C LEU A 207 -12.46 16.23 12.58
N ARG A 208 -11.68 17.29 12.34
CA ARG A 208 -10.73 17.36 11.21
C ARG A 208 -9.76 16.20 11.26
N SER A 209 -9.01 16.08 12.37
CA SER A 209 -8.01 15.02 12.56
C SER A 209 -8.65 13.63 12.48
N LEU A 210 -9.84 13.43 13.06
CA LEU A 210 -10.55 12.14 13.00
C LEU A 210 -10.89 11.71 11.56
N ILE A 211 -11.44 12.63 10.75
CA ILE A 211 -11.78 12.36 9.35
C ILE A 211 -10.49 12.08 8.56
N GLN A 212 -9.46 12.92 8.72
CA GLN A 212 -8.21 12.78 7.97
C GLN A 212 -7.49 11.47 8.32
N ASN A 213 -7.34 11.15 9.61
CA ASN A 213 -6.74 9.90 10.09
C ASN A 213 -7.46 8.66 9.55
N THR A 214 -8.80 8.67 9.57
CA THR A 214 -9.58 7.53 9.07
C THR A 214 -9.46 7.39 7.55
N SER A 215 -9.47 8.50 6.81
CA SER A 215 -9.29 8.49 5.36
C SER A 215 -7.90 8.00 4.96
N VAL A 216 -6.84 8.46 5.62
CA VAL A 216 -5.47 7.99 5.36
C VAL A 216 -5.34 6.51 5.73
N SER A 217 -5.94 6.07 6.84
CA SER A 217 -5.95 4.65 7.22
C SER A 217 -6.54 3.75 6.14
N GLY A 218 -7.62 4.20 5.47
CA GLY A 218 -8.20 3.48 4.33
C GLY A 218 -7.25 3.40 3.12
N MET A 219 -6.52 4.47 2.83
CA MET A 219 -5.51 4.48 1.76
C MET A 219 -4.32 3.58 2.07
N VAL A 220 -3.81 3.62 3.30
CA VAL A 220 -2.77 2.69 3.75
C VAL A 220 -3.26 1.24 3.63
N SER A 221 -4.53 0.99 3.93
CA SER A 221 -5.13 -0.34 3.80
C SER A 221 -5.17 -0.84 2.37
N SER A 222 -5.54 -0.01 1.39
CA SER A 222 -5.53 -0.41 -0.03
C SER A 222 -4.14 -0.71 -0.56
N THR A 223 -3.11 0.03 -0.12
CA THR A 223 -1.71 -0.25 -0.47
C THR A 223 -1.16 -1.55 0.10
N GLY A 224 -1.86 -2.19 1.04
CA GLY A 224 -1.53 -3.52 1.56
C GLY A 224 -2.01 -4.67 0.66
N ILE A 225 -2.86 -4.37 -0.32
CA ILE A 225 -3.49 -5.37 -1.20
C ILE A 225 -2.83 -5.31 -2.58
N LEU A 226 -3.02 -4.20 -3.30
CA LEU A 226 -2.67 -4.09 -4.71
C LEU A 226 -1.16 -4.37 -5.00
N PRO A 227 -0.20 -3.70 -4.33
CA PRO A 227 1.22 -3.96 -4.54
C PRO A 227 1.64 -5.39 -4.16
N VAL A 228 1.07 -5.93 -3.07
CA VAL A 228 1.37 -7.29 -2.61
C VAL A 228 0.89 -8.32 -3.63
N VAL A 229 -0.31 -8.15 -4.18
CA VAL A 229 -0.87 -9.01 -5.24
C VAL A 229 -0.05 -8.93 -6.52
N ILE A 230 0.39 -7.74 -6.94
CA ILE A 230 1.22 -7.56 -8.14
C ILE A 230 2.61 -8.19 -7.96
N GLY A 231 3.23 -8.01 -6.79
CA GLY A 231 4.51 -8.64 -6.47
C GLY A 231 4.38 -10.17 -6.48
N MET A 232 3.31 -10.70 -5.90
CA MET A 232 3.04 -12.13 -5.88
C MET A 232 2.74 -12.69 -7.28
N TRP A 233 1.96 -11.96 -8.09
CA TRP A 233 1.73 -12.29 -9.50
C TRP A 233 3.04 -12.38 -10.27
N SER A 234 3.93 -11.42 -10.06
CA SER A 234 5.24 -11.36 -10.69
C SER A 234 6.13 -12.53 -10.26
N LEU A 235 6.13 -12.89 -8.97
CA LEU A 235 6.85 -14.07 -8.45
C LEU A 235 6.33 -15.39 -9.03
N GLN A 236 5.00 -15.53 -9.14
CA GLN A 236 4.35 -16.72 -9.71
C GLN A 236 4.76 -16.91 -11.17
N ARG A 237 4.82 -15.83 -11.95
CA ARG A 237 5.27 -15.84 -13.35
C ARG A 237 6.74 -16.21 -13.52
N MET A 238 7.53 -16.06 -12.47
CA MET A 238 8.94 -16.41 -12.46
C MET A 238 9.21 -17.80 -11.91
N HIS A 239 8.15 -18.55 -11.53
CA HIS A 239 8.24 -19.87 -10.88
C HIS A 239 9.09 -19.83 -9.60
N LYS A 240 9.05 -18.71 -8.87
CA LYS A 240 9.81 -18.47 -7.64
C LYS A 240 8.86 -18.03 -6.51
N CYS A 241 7.96 -18.94 -6.12
CA CYS A 241 7.11 -18.74 -4.96
C CYS A 241 7.54 -19.69 -3.84
N SER A 242 8.36 -19.19 -2.92
CA SER A 242 8.65 -19.93 -1.69
C SER A 242 7.37 -20.05 -0.85
N PRO A 243 7.16 -21.17 -0.14
CA PRO A 243 6.02 -21.30 0.78
C PRO A 243 5.96 -20.17 1.80
N TRP A 244 7.13 -19.70 2.26
CA TRP A 244 7.26 -18.57 3.16
C TRP A 244 6.64 -17.28 2.60
N ASN A 245 7.10 -16.82 1.43
CA ASN A 245 6.59 -15.59 0.82
C ASN A 245 5.12 -15.73 0.43
N PHE A 246 4.68 -16.93 0.07
CA PHE A 246 3.28 -17.24 -0.21
C PHE A 246 2.41 -16.99 1.04
N VAL A 247 2.72 -17.65 2.15
CA VAL A 247 1.94 -17.53 3.40
C VAL A 247 1.96 -16.09 3.89
N LEU A 248 3.14 -15.46 3.90
CA LEU A 248 3.30 -14.08 4.35
C LEU A 248 2.45 -13.11 3.52
N SER A 249 2.42 -13.28 2.19
CA SER A 249 1.59 -12.46 1.30
C SER A 249 0.09 -12.68 1.53
N VAL A 250 -0.34 -13.93 1.73
CA VAL A 250 -1.75 -14.26 2.01
C VAL A 250 -2.20 -13.61 3.32
N VAL A 251 -1.42 -13.73 4.39
CA VAL A 251 -1.74 -13.09 5.67
C VAL A 251 -1.80 -11.57 5.50
N THR A 252 -0.83 -10.98 4.81
CA THR A 252 -0.80 -9.52 4.55
C THR A 252 -2.06 -9.05 3.83
N VAL A 253 -2.48 -9.73 2.76
CA VAL A 253 -3.70 -9.38 2.02
C VAL A 253 -4.94 -9.51 2.90
N ILE A 254 -5.07 -10.60 3.67
CA ILE A 254 -6.22 -10.80 4.57
C ILE A 254 -6.32 -9.67 5.61
N VAL A 255 -5.21 -9.35 6.28
CA VAL A 255 -5.21 -8.29 7.31
C VAL A 255 -5.52 -6.92 6.66
N SER A 256 -5.02 -6.67 5.46
CA SER A 256 -5.29 -5.44 4.71
C SER A 256 -6.76 -5.33 4.26
N GLU A 257 -7.39 -6.43 3.86
CA GLU A 257 -8.82 -6.47 3.54
C GLU A 257 -9.67 -6.10 4.76
N VAL A 258 -9.35 -6.67 5.93
CA VAL A 258 -10.07 -6.36 7.18
C VAL A 258 -9.90 -4.90 7.55
N ALA A 259 -8.67 -4.36 7.45
CA ALA A 259 -8.38 -2.96 7.73
C ALA A 259 -9.11 -2.01 6.77
N LEU A 260 -9.15 -2.34 5.48
CA LEU A 260 -9.85 -1.57 4.47
C LEU A 260 -11.36 -1.57 4.70
N TYR A 261 -11.93 -2.70 5.13
CA TYR A 261 -13.35 -2.78 5.44
C TYR A 261 -13.72 -1.96 6.68
N GLN A 262 -12.87 -1.96 7.71
CA GLN A 262 -13.09 -1.18 8.93
C GLN A 262 -13.01 0.34 8.72
N THR A 263 -12.26 0.79 7.71
CA THR A 263 -12.07 2.22 7.38
C THR A 263 -13.07 2.74 6.35
N ARG A 264 -13.95 1.86 5.83
CA ARG A 264 -14.93 2.14 4.77
C ARG A 264 -15.96 3.20 5.14
N ASP A 265 -16.47 3.15 6.37
CA ASP A 265 -17.56 4.01 6.82
C ASP A 265 -17.02 5.28 7.48
N VAL A 266 -17.74 6.39 7.38
CA VAL A 266 -17.29 7.68 7.94
C VAL A 266 -17.26 7.53 9.47
N PRO A 267 -16.18 7.93 10.15
CA PRO A 267 -16.12 7.80 11.60
C PRO A 267 -17.20 8.67 12.24
N SER A 268 -17.89 8.10 13.23
CA SER A 268 -18.87 8.85 13.99
C SER A 268 -18.17 9.84 14.94
N ILE A 269 -18.81 10.98 15.20
CA ILE A 269 -18.24 12.13 15.93
C ILE A 269 -17.95 11.78 17.40
N ASP A 270 -18.63 10.79 17.96
CA ASP A 270 -18.39 10.22 19.28
C ASP A 270 -17.01 9.55 19.43
N LYS A 271 -16.33 9.25 18.31
CA LYS A 271 -14.96 8.70 18.34
C LYS A 271 -13.88 9.74 18.59
N ILE A 272 -14.21 11.03 18.67
CA ILE A 272 -13.25 12.09 19.02
C ILE A 272 -12.74 11.84 20.43
N VAL A 273 -11.42 11.86 20.59
CA VAL A 273 -10.76 11.62 21.88
C VAL A 273 -10.80 12.92 22.69
N PRO A 274 -11.33 12.92 23.92
CA PRO A 274 -11.35 14.11 24.75
C PRO A 274 -9.91 14.59 25.03
N MET A 275 -9.70 15.90 24.99
CA MET A 275 -8.44 16.52 25.39
C MET A 275 -8.39 16.61 26.92
N ASP A 276 -7.31 16.13 27.53
CA ASP A 276 -7.08 16.26 28.97
C ASP A 276 -6.57 17.68 29.30
N TYR A 277 -7.51 18.61 29.41
CA TYR A 277 -7.22 20.01 29.69
C TYR A 277 -8.18 20.56 30.75
N ASN A 278 -7.62 20.99 31.89
CA ASN A 278 -8.41 21.53 33.00
C ASN A 278 -8.71 23.03 32.88
N GLY A 279 -8.17 23.71 31.87
CA GLY A 279 -8.31 25.16 31.67
C GLY A 279 -9.50 25.56 30.80
N TRP A 280 -10.47 24.67 30.58
CA TRP A 280 -11.66 25.00 29.77
C TRP A 280 -12.49 26.12 30.43
N PRO A 281 -13.01 27.09 29.65
CA PRO A 281 -13.80 28.18 30.19
C PRO A 281 -15.06 27.69 30.93
N ALA A 282 -15.42 28.37 32.02
CA ALA A 282 -16.67 28.10 32.74
C ALA A 282 -17.91 28.37 31.87
N SER A 283 -17.83 29.31 30.92
CA SER A 283 -18.85 29.57 29.90
C SER A 283 -19.04 28.43 28.91
N CYS A 284 -18.06 27.54 28.77
CA CYS A 284 -18.18 26.28 28.04
C CYS A 284 -18.58 25.11 28.97
N GLY A 285 -18.96 25.37 30.22
CA GLY A 285 -19.30 24.34 31.19
C GLY A 285 -18.12 23.49 31.65
N PHE A 286 -16.89 24.03 31.56
CA PHE A 286 -15.62 23.31 31.80
C PHE A 286 -15.37 22.14 30.82
N SER A 287 -16.02 22.19 29.64
CA SER A 287 -15.81 21.25 28.54
C SER A 287 -15.12 21.93 27.36
N ALA A 288 -14.59 21.12 26.44
CA ALA A 288 -14.02 21.61 25.20
C ALA A 288 -15.04 22.44 24.39
N PRO A 289 -14.63 23.54 23.76
CA PRO A 289 -15.51 24.40 22.99
C PRO A 289 -15.97 23.70 21.70
N PRO A 290 -17.04 24.17 21.04
CA PRO A 290 -17.57 23.54 19.84
C PRO A 290 -16.60 23.53 18.64
N LEU A 291 -15.45 24.22 18.75
CA LEU A 291 -14.39 24.20 17.74
C LEU A 291 -13.83 22.79 17.49
N ILE A 292 -13.89 21.87 18.46
CA ILE A 292 -13.49 20.47 18.26
C ILE A 292 -14.31 19.81 17.13
N TYR A 293 -15.49 20.33 16.83
CA TYR A 293 -16.40 19.85 15.78
C TYR A 293 -16.33 20.67 14.49
N CYS A 294 -15.32 21.55 14.34
CA CYS A 294 -15.13 22.32 13.12
C CYS A 294 -14.94 21.42 11.90
N GLY A 295 -15.65 21.74 10.82
CA GLY A 295 -15.53 21.02 9.56
C GLY A 295 -14.20 21.29 8.84
N LEU A 296 -13.95 20.51 7.78
CA LEU A 296 -12.80 20.71 6.89
C LEU A 296 -12.95 22.03 6.13
N SER A 297 -11.84 22.72 5.89
CA SER A 297 -11.78 23.83 4.93
C SER A 297 -12.12 23.35 3.52
N THR A 298 -12.41 24.27 2.59
CA THR A 298 -12.78 23.92 1.22
C THR A 298 -11.72 23.08 0.52
N THR A 299 -10.43 23.44 0.66
CA THR A 299 -9.31 22.70 0.07
C THR A 299 -9.16 21.32 0.71
N GLU A 300 -9.19 21.23 2.04
CA GLU A 300 -9.14 19.96 2.77
C GLU A 300 -10.32 19.05 2.38
N PHE A 301 -11.53 19.60 2.22
CA PHE A 301 -12.71 18.82 1.84
C PHE A 301 -12.52 18.13 0.50
N TYR A 302 -12.10 18.86 -0.54
CA TYR A 302 -11.87 18.26 -1.87
C TYR A 302 -10.75 17.21 -1.85
N THR A 303 -9.66 17.48 -1.13
CA THR A 303 -8.58 16.49 -0.99
C THR A 303 -9.05 15.25 -0.25
N GLN A 304 -9.81 15.39 0.84
CA GLN A 304 -10.37 14.27 1.58
C GLN A 304 -11.38 13.45 0.77
N VAL A 305 -12.14 14.09 -0.13
CA VAL A 305 -12.99 13.37 -1.08
C VAL A 305 -12.17 12.47 -2.00
N LEU A 306 -10.99 12.92 -2.45
CA LEU A 306 -10.08 12.10 -3.26
C LEU A 306 -9.38 11.02 -2.41
N THR A 307 -8.84 11.38 -1.25
CA THR A 307 -8.15 10.49 -0.31
C THR A 307 -9.05 9.34 0.14
N ARG A 308 -10.32 9.61 0.39
CA ARG A 308 -11.32 8.61 0.77
C ARG A 308 -11.96 7.93 -0.44
N GLY A 309 -12.14 8.65 -1.52
CA GLY A 309 -12.71 8.15 -2.77
C GLY A 309 -11.84 7.09 -3.43
N GLY A 310 -10.51 7.23 -3.40
CA GLY A 310 -9.57 6.26 -3.95
C GLY A 310 -9.74 4.84 -3.35
N PRO A 311 -9.62 4.68 -2.03
CA PRO A 311 -9.81 3.39 -1.35
C PRO A 311 -11.22 2.82 -1.52
N MET A 312 -12.26 3.67 -1.51
CA MET A 312 -13.64 3.23 -1.78
C MET A 312 -13.82 2.73 -3.21
N PHE A 313 -13.28 3.46 -4.18
CA PHE A 313 -13.29 3.05 -5.58
C PHE A 313 -12.51 1.74 -5.76
N PHE A 314 -11.33 1.63 -5.14
CA PHE A 314 -10.55 0.41 -5.14
C PHE A 314 -11.36 -0.75 -4.55
N LEU A 315 -11.93 -0.61 -3.36
CA LEU A 315 -12.72 -1.64 -2.68
C LEU A 315 -13.90 -2.13 -3.53
N GLN A 316 -14.63 -1.21 -4.18
CA GLN A 316 -15.84 -1.55 -4.93
C GLN A 316 -15.55 -2.09 -6.33
N TRP A 317 -14.56 -1.53 -7.03
CA TRP A 317 -14.33 -1.82 -8.44
C TRP A 317 -13.09 -2.67 -8.67
N SER A 318 -11.94 -2.28 -8.14
CA SER A 318 -10.66 -2.93 -8.44
C SER A 318 -10.41 -4.18 -7.59
N ASN A 319 -10.82 -4.16 -6.33
CA ASN A 319 -10.48 -5.17 -5.34
C ASN A 319 -11.05 -6.56 -5.68
N PRO A 320 -12.32 -6.71 -6.13
CA PRO A 320 -12.83 -8.01 -6.55
C PRO A 320 -11.96 -8.66 -7.64
N TYR A 321 -11.48 -7.89 -8.62
CA TYR A 321 -10.58 -8.39 -9.64
C TYR A 321 -9.20 -8.75 -9.08
N CYS A 322 -8.66 -7.92 -8.16
CA CYS A 322 -7.41 -8.20 -7.47
C CYS A 322 -7.48 -9.53 -6.70
N LEU A 323 -8.55 -9.74 -5.95
CA LEU A 323 -8.77 -10.97 -5.17
C LEU A 323 -9.02 -12.20 -6.05
N VAL A 324 -9.70 -12.06 -7.18
CA VAL A 324 -9.85 -13.16 -8.15
C VAL A 324 -8.50 -13.55 -8.73
N LEU A 325 -7.68 -12.58 -9.13
CA LEU A 325 -6.33 -12.83 -9.63
C LEU A 325 -5.45 -13.46 -8.55
N PHE A 326 -5.53 -12.96 -7.33
CA PHE A 326 -4.80 -13.50 -6.18
C PHE A 326 -5.23 -14.94 -5.85
N GLY A 327 -6.54 -15.21 -5.85
CA GLY A 327 -7.11 -16.54 -5.70
C GLY A 327 -6.63 -17.52 -6.78
N MET A 328 -6.53 -17.08 -8.03
CA MET A 328 -5.93 -17.89 -9.10
C MET A 328 -4.44 -18.18 -8.85
N VAL A 329 -3.67 -17.21 -8.36
CA VAL A 329 -2.27 -17.43 -7.97
C VAL A 329 -2.17 -18.46 -6.85
N ILE A 330 -3.05 -18.38 -5.85
CA ILE A 330 -3.16 -19.35 -4.76
C ILE A 330 -3.45 -20.76 -5.29
N LEU A 331 -4.45 -20.92 -6.14
CA LEU A 331 -4.81 -22.23 -6.70
C LEU A 331 -3.67 -22.83 -7.53
N LEU A 332 -2.99 -22.01 -8.34
CA LEU A 332 -1.85 -22.47 -9.13
C LEU A 332 -0.68 -22.90 -8.24
N TRP A 333 -0.42 -22.16 -7.16
CA TRP A 333 0.63 -22.49 -6.20
C TRP A 333 0.31 -23.78 -5.42
N ILE A 334 -0.91 -23.92 -4.91
CA ILE A 334 -1.38 -25.13 -4.21
C ILE A 334 -1.26 -26.34 -5.13
N LYS A 335 -1.67 -26.22 -6.41
CA LYS A 335 -1.51 -27.29 -7.40
C LYS A 335 -0.05 -27.73 -7.52
N THR A 336 0.88 -26.79 -7.69
CA THR A 336 2.31 -27.13 -7.80
C THR A 336 2.84 -27.77 -6.52
N PHE A 337 2.46 -27.24 -5.36
CA PHE A 337 2.89 -27.75 -4.07
C PHE A 337 2.39 -29.18 -3.79
N ILE A 338 1.11 -29.46 -4.08
CA ILE A 338 0.52 -30.79 -3.94
C ILE A 338 1.21 -31.81 -4.85
N ILE A 339 1.48 -31.44 -6.10
CA ILE A 339 2.19 -32.30 -7.06
C ILE A 339 3.59 -32.64 -6.56
N ASP A 340 4.31 -31.65 -6.02
CA ASP A 340 5.65 -31.86 -5.48
C ASP A 340 5.63 -32.67 -4.17
N ALA A 341 4.63 -32.48 -3.31
CA ALA A 341 4.51 -33.14 -2.01
C ALA A 341 4.09 -34.62 -2.11
N ILE A 342 3.19 -34.98 -3.04
CA ILE A 342 2.72 -36.37 -3.20
C ILE A 342 3.73 -37.21 -4.01
N GLY A 343 4.72 -36.57 -4.63
CA GLY A 343 5.67 -37.22 -5.51
C GLY A 343 5.05 -37.55 -6.86
N ARG A 344 5.78 -37.28 -7.95
CA ARG A 344 5.33 -37.58 -9.33
C ARG A 344 4.99 -39.06 -9.57
N GLU A 345 5.55 -39.95 -8.75
CA GLU A 345 5.42 -41.41 -8.88
C GLU A 345 4.09 -41.94 -8.33
N THR A 346 3.51 -41.30 -7.30
CA THR A 346 2.34 -41.83 -6.56
C THR A 346 1.03 -41.15 -6.96
N PHE A 347 1.08 -39.94 -7.54
CA PHE A 347 -0.10 -39.31 -8.11
C PHE A 347 -0.53 -40.10 -9.35
N PRO A 348 -1.78 -40.62 -9.43
CA PRO A 348 -2.18 -41.51 -10.51
C PRO A 348 -1.96 -40.82 -11.85
N ARG A 349 -1.08 -41.41 -12.69
CA ARG A 349 -0.70 -40.93 -14.03
C ARG A 349 -1.90 -40.51 -14.88
N PHE A 350 -3.07 -41.06 -14.60
CA PHE A 350 -4.37 -40.73 -15.20
C PHE A 350 -4.78 -39.25 -15.09
N PHE A 351 -4.54 -38.59 -13.95
CA PHE A 351 -4.89 -37.17 -13.78
C PHE A 351 -3.83 -36.24 -14.40
N LEU A 352 -2.56 -36.65 -14.34
CA LEU A 352 -1.44 -35.88 -14.90
C LEU A 352 -1.46 -35.92 -16.44
N GLU A 353 -1.70 -37.08 -17.06
CA GLU A 353 -1.83 -37.17 -18.53
C GLU A 353 -2.98 -36.31 -19.03
N ARG A 354 -4.17 -36.34 -18.41
CA ARG A 354 -5.33 -35.58 -18.90
C ARG A 354 -5.19 -34.06 -18.69
N ALA A 355 -4.46 -33.62 -17.67
CA ALA A 355 -4.20 -32.21 -17.40
C ALA A 355 -2.96 -31.65 -18.13
N TRP A 356 -2.04 -32.51 -18.59
CA TRP A 356 -0.91 -32.12 -19.44
C TRP A 356 -1.26 -32.24 -20.94
N LEU A 357 -2.17 -33.15 -21.31
CA LEU A 357 -2.76 -33.29 -22.66
C LEU A 357 -3.84 -32.25 -22.99
N SER A 358 -4.24 -31.39 -22.04
CA SER A 358 -5.07 -30.22 -22.33
C SER A 358 -4.27 -29.04 -22.87
N GLN A 359 -2.94 -29.15 -23.02
CA GLN A 359 -2.23 -28.32 -23.97
C GLN A 359 -2.51 -28.88 -25.38
N PRO A 360 -3.23 -28.15 -26.24
CA PRO A 360 -3.49 -28.61 -27.59
C PRO A 360 -2.15 -28.86 -28.29
N PRO A 361 -2.07 -29.91 -29.14
CA PRO A 361 -0.83 -30.26 -29.82
C PRO A 361 -0.25 -29.01 -30.51
N PRO A 362 1.08 -28.81 -30.47
CA PRO A 362 1.71 -27.56 -30.93
C PRO A 362 1.38 -27.19 -32.38
N ASP A 363 1.04 -28.17 -33.21
CA ASP A 363 0.62 -27.99 -34.61
C ASP A 363 -0.84 -27.52 -34.79
N SER A 364 -1.67 -27.69 -33.76
CA SER A 364 -3.05 -27.20 -33.72
C SER A 364 -3.10 -25.67 -33.77
N LYS A 365 -4.13 -25.13 -34.42
CA LYS A 365 -4.46 -23.69 -34.35
C LYS A 365 -4.57 -23.22 -32.90
N TRP A 366 -5.11 -24.06 -32.02
CA TRP A 366 -5.22 -23.81 -30.59
C TRP A 366 -3.87 -23.83 -29.87
N GLY A 367 -2.95 -24.73 -30.24
CA GLY A 367 -1.60 -24.81 -29.67
C GLY A 367 -0.77 -23.55 -29.95
N ARG A 368 -0.99 -22.90 -31.10
CA ARG A 368 -0.39 -21.59 -31.45
C ARG A 368 -1.12 -20.37 -30.89
N TRP A 369 -2.42 -20.49 -30.62
CA TRP A 369 -3.26 -19.37 -30.17
C TRP A 369 -3.29 -19.22 -28.64
N LEU A 370 -3.38 -20.33 -27.90
CA LEU A 370 -3.46 -20.33 -26.43
C LEU A 370 -2.28 -19.61 -25.73
N PRO A 371 -1.01 -19.83 -26.11
CA PRO A 371 0.11 -19.10 -25.51
C PRO A 371 0.07 -17.60 -25.81
N ARG A 372 -0.39 -17.21 -27.02
CA ARG A 372 -0.53 -15.81 -27.42
C ARG A 372 -1.67 -15.13 -26.67
N ALA A 373 -2.82 -15.79 -26.55
CA ALA A 373 -3.97 -15.31 -25.79
C ALA A 373 -3.61 -15.18 -24.30
N SER A 374 -2.92 -16.18 -23.72
CA SER A 374 -2.43 -16.11 -22.34
C SER A 374 -1.44 -14.94 -22.15
N GLY A 375 -0.51 -14.73 -23.09
CA GLY A 375 0.41 -13.60 -23.07
C GLY A 375 -0.31 -12.25 -23.12
N LEU A 376 -1.32 -12.10 -23.99
CA LEU A 376 -2.12 -10.88 -24.10
C LEU A 376 -2.92 -10.61 -22.83
N VAL A 377 -3.60 -11.61 -22.27
CA VAL A 377 -4.33 -11.48 -21.00
C VAL A 377 -3.39 -11.05 -19.87
N THR A 378 -2.18 -11.62 -19.82
CA THR A 378 -1.14 -11.23 -18.86
C THR A 378 -0.77 -9.76 -18.99
N PHE A 379 -0.55 -9.30 -20.22
CA PHE A 379 -0.23 -7.91 -20.49
C PHE A 379 -1.36 -6.97 -20.06
N LEU A 380 -2.60 -7.29 -20.39
CA LEU A 380 -3.76 -6.47 -20.02
C LEU A 380 -3.94 -6.39 -18.50
N VAL A 381 -3.80 -7.51 -17.79
CA VAL A 381 -3.84 -7.56 -16.33
C VAL A 381 -2.74 -6.70 -15.71
N GLU A 382 -1.51 -6.81 -16.20
CA GLU A 382 -0.39 -6.02 -15.72
C GLU A 382 -0.60 -4.52 -15.99
N ILE A 383 -1.07 -4.13 -17.18
CA ILE A 383 -1.35 -2.71 -17.48
C ILE A 383 -2.47 -2.16 -16.59
N ALA A 384 -3.53 -2.92 -16.34
CA ALA A 384 -4.60 -2.51 -15.43
C ALA A 384 -4.07 -2.29 -14.01
N PHE A 385 -3.21 -3.19 -13.53
CA PHE A 385 -2.55 -3.06 -12.23
C PHE A 385 -1.61 -1.86 -12.14
N ILE A 386 -0.83 -1.58 -13.18
CA ILE A 386 0.01 -0.37 -13.25
C ILE A 386 -0.87 0.88 -13.25
N GLY A 387 -1.97 0.89 -14.00
CA GLY A 387 -2.95 1.97 -13.98
C GLY A 387 -3.48 2.23 -12.57
N ALA A 388 -3.86 1.18 -11.85
CA ALA A 388 -4.32 1.27 -10.47
C ALA A 388 -3.24 1.80 -9.52
N MET A 389 -1.99 1.33 -9.64
CA MET A 389 -0.87 1.86 -8.83
C MET A 389 -0.56 3.33 -9.12
N VAL A 390 -0.68 3.77 -10.38
CA VAL A 390 -0.49 5.19 -10.72
C VAL A 390 -1.59 6.05 -10.08
N MET A 391 -2.84 5.57 -10.05
CA MET A 391 -3.89 6.27 -9.31
C MET A 391 -3.55 6.38 -7.82
N ASP A 392 -3.08 5.30 -7.18
CA ASP A 392 -2.65 5.36 -5.77
C ASP A 392 -1.55 6.42 -5.57
N ILE A 393 -0.51 6.43 -6.41
CA ILE A 393 0.57 7.44 -6.33
C ILE A 393 0.01 8.86 -6.44
N THR A 394 -0.88 9.12 -7.40
CA THR A 394 -1.50 10.45 -7.53
C THR A 394 -2.36 10.85 -6.34
N ALA A 395 -2.97 9.88 -5.65
CA ALA A 395 -3.76 10.15 -4.46
C ALA A 395 -2.88 10.51 -3.25
N PHE A 396 -1.69 9.90 -3.15
CA PHE A 396 -0.67 10.26 -2.15
C PHE A 396 0.02 11.60 -2.45
N ASP A 397 0.26 11.95 -3.72
CA ASP A 397 0.81 13.26 -4.11
C ASP A 397 -0.09 14.42 -3.61
N GLY A 398 -1.40 14.18 -3.58
CA GLY A 398 -2.38 15.10 -2.99
C GLY A 398 -2.16 15.42 -1.50
N PHE A 399 -1.39 14.60 -0.75
CA PHE A 399 -1.10 14.86 0.66
C PHE A 399 -0.11 16.00 0.86
N ASP A 400 0.91 16.08 -0.02
CA ASP A 400 1.92 17.14 0.05
C ASP A 400 1.32 18.49 -0.35
N TYR A 401 0.40 18.49 -1.33
CA TYR A 401 -0.29 19.69 -1.79
C TYR A 401 -1.09 20.43 -0.70
N ILE A 402 -1.59 19.73 0.32
CA ILE A 402 -2.36 20.33 1.42
C ILE A 402 -1.57 20.45 2.73
N HIS A 403 -0.26 20.24 2.71
CA HIS A 403 0.57 20.19 3.92
C HIS A 403 0.01 19.22 4.98
N LEU A 404 -0.55 18.08 4.55
CA LEU A 404 -1.06 17.05 5.45
C LEU A 404 0.08 16.45 6.31
N ILE A 405 1.29 16.49 5.77
CA ILE A 405 2.50 15.91 6.37
C ILE A 405 3.38 17.04 6.88
N ASP A 406 3.67 17.03 8.18
CA ASP A 406 4.74 17.86 8.73
C ASP A 406 6.09 17.19 8.48
N TRP A 407 6.80 17.68 7.45
CA TRP A 407 8.14 17.22 7.09
C TRP A 407 9.22 17.53 8.14
N GLY A 408 8.93 18.41 9.10
CA GLY A 408 9.83 18.78 10.20
C GLY A 408 9.76 17.84 11.41
N ALA A 409 8.65 17.11 11.59
CA ALA A 409 8.39 16.29 12.76
C ALA A 409 8.75 14.81 12.56
N TRP A 410 10.04 14.49 12.69
CA TRP A 410 10.53 13.11 12.58
C TRP A 410 10.41 12.33 13.90
N SER A 411 9.74 11.18 13.84
CA SER A 411 9.67 10.22 14.97
C SER A 411 10.66 9.06 14.80
N PHE A 412 10.99 8.39 15.92
CA PHE A 412 11.84 7.19 15.88
C PHE A 412 11.23 6.09 14.98
N GLY A 413 9.91 5.89 15.06
CA GLY A 413 9.19 4.90 14.24
C GLY A 413 9.29 5.18 12.75
N GLN A 414 9.26 6.45 12.35
CA GLN A 414 9.42 6.85 10.95
C GLN A 414 10.82 6.58 10.39
N VAL A 415 11.87 6.75 11.20
CA VAL A 415 13.24 6.37 10.79
C VAL A 415 13.33 4.86 10.61
N VAL A 416 12.77 4.09 11.55
CA VAL A 416 12.71 2.63 11.44
C VAL A 416 11.97 2.20 10.18
N ALA A 417 10.84 2.85 9.86
CA ALA A 417 10.05 2.55 8.66
C ALA A 417 10.86 2.67 7.36
N ILE A 418 11.73 3.69 7.22
CA ILE A 418 12.59 3.83 6.03
C ILE A 418 13.69 2.75 6.00
N THR A 419 14.28 2.46 7.16
CA THR A 419 15.41 1.51 7.25
C THR A 419 15.03 0.08 6.82
N LEU A 420 13.74 -0.24 6.80
CA LEU A 420 13.20 -1.53 6.32
C LEU A 420 13.58 -1.79 4.84
N TRP A 421 13.76 -0.74 4.04
CA TRP A 421 14.17 -0.86 2.64
C TRP A 421 15.68 -0.98 2.43
N PHE A 422 16.48 -0.61 3.44
CA PHE A 422 17.93 -0.59 3.33
C PHE A 422 18.53 -1.99 3.02
N PRO A 423 18.09 -3.09 3.64
CA PRO A 423 18.54 -4.43 3.27
C PRO A 423 18.24 -4.80 1.81
N VAL A 424 17.08 -4.39 1.29
CA VAL A 424 16.68 -4.67 -0.10
C VAL A 424 17.58 -3.91 -1.07
N ALA A 425 17.76 -2.61 -0.84
CA ALA A 425 18.60 -1.75 -1.68
C ALA A 425 20.08 -2.17 -1.64
N SER A 426 20.62 -2.46 -0.46
CA SER A 426 22.02 -2.89 -0.31
C SER A 426 22.29 -4.24 -0.97
N LYS A 427 21.40 -5.24 -0.80
CA LYS A 427 21.52 -6.54 -1.50
C LYS A 427 21.42 -6.38 -3.01
N TYR A 428 20.52 -5.53 -3.49
CA TYR A 428 20.40 -5.22 -4.92
C TYR A 428 21.71 -4.68 -5.49
N ILE A 429 22.31 -3.67 -4.84
CA ILE A 429 23.61 -3.11 -5.23
C ILE A 429 24.70 -4.18 -5.18
N TYR A 430 24.75 -4.98 -4.10
CA TYR A 430 25.72 -6.06 -3.98
C TYR A 430 25.61 -7.06 -5.14
N TRP A 431 24.40 -7.50 -5.50
CA TRP A 431 24.19 -8.43 -6.60
C TRP A 431 24.50 -7.83 -7.97
N LEU A 432 24.28 -6.53 -8.17
CA LEU A 432 24.73 -5.84 -9.37
C LEU A 432 26.25 -5.88 -9.52
N VAL A 433 26.99 -5.61 -8.44
CA VAL A 433 28.47 -5.56 -8.46
C VAL A 433 29.09 -6.96 -8.52
N PHE A 434 28.78 -7.83 -7.55
CA PHE A 434 29.46 -9.10 -7.33
C PHE A 434 28.75 -10.31 -7.95
N GLY A 435 27.50 -10.15 -8.38
CA GLY A 435 26.67 -11.25 -8.88
C GLY A 435 25.99 -12.05 -7.75
N THR A 436 24.97 -12.82 -8.13
CA THR A 436 24.13 -13.56 -7.18
C THR A 436 24.83 -14.78 -6.57
N GLU A 437 25.78 -15.39 -7.30
CA GLU A 437 26.51 -16.58 -6.84
C GLU A 437 27.47 -16.29 -5.69
N ALA A 438 28.17 -15.15 -5.72
CA ALA A 438 29.10 -14.75 -4.67
C ALA A 438 28.36 -14.53 -3.35
N TYR A 439 27.19 -13.88 -3.41
CA TYR A 439 26.33 -13.66 -2.25
C TYR A 439 25.85 -14.98 -1.64
N SER A 440 25.31 -15.88 -2.46
CA SER A 440 24.74 -17.14 -1.99
C SER A 440 25.80 -18.06 -1.36
N LYS A 441 27.03 -18.08 -1.90
CA LYS A 441 28.14 -18.86 -1.33
C LYS A 441 28.52 -18.42 0.08
N ALA A 442 28.42 -17.12 0.39
CA ALA A 442 28.79 -16.59 1.71
C ALA A 442 27.78 -16.92 2.81
N ARG A 443 26.50 -17.18 2.46
CA ARG A 443 25.42 -17.45 3.43
C ARG A 443 25.11 -18.92 3.65
N ILE A 444 25.58 -19.80 2.76
CA ILE A 444 25.33 -21.22 2.92
C ILE A 444 26.34 -21.79 3.92
N PRO A 445 25.89 -22.37 5.05
CA PRO A 445 26.79 -22.95 6.03
C PRO A 445 27.51 -24.15 5.43
N SER A 446 28.79 -24.33 5.78
CA SER A 446 29.49 -25.60 5.55
C SER A 446 28.70 -26.72 6.23
N PRO A 447 28.45 -27.88 5.59
CA PRO A 447 29.12 -28.48 4.43
C PRO A 447 28.40 -28.31 3.07
N TYR A 448 27.37 -27.48 2.98
CA TYR A 448 26.53 -27.41 1.78
C TYR A 448 27.21 -26.65 0.63
N ARG A 449 27.04 -27.14 -0.61
CA ARG A 449 27.58 -26.51 -1.83
C ARG A 449 26.48 -26.30 -2.87
N ILE A 450 26.50 -25.15 -3.54
CA ILE A 450 25.61 -24.86 -4.67
C ILE A 450 26.18 -25.50 -5.93
N ILE A 451 25.43 -26.41 -6.54
CA ILE A 451 25.76 -27.01 -7.84
C ILE A 451 24.72 -26.49 -8.84
N LYS A 452 25.18 -25.97 -9.99
CA LYS A 452 24.27 -25.66 -11.09
C LYS A 452 23.77 -26.97 -11.67
N GLN A 453 22.48 -27.26 -11.52
CA GLN A 453 21.87 -28.39 -12.19
C GLN A 453 21.78 -28.08 -13.70
N GLN A 454 22.46 -28.87 -14.53
CA GLN A 454 22.23 -28.82 -15.98
C GLN A 454 20.89 -29.49 -16.24
N VAL A 455 19.93 -28.72 -16.75
CA VAL A 455 18.67 -29.27 -17.22
C VAL A 455 18.91 -29.80 -18.63
N ASP A 456 19.15 -31.11 -18.75
CA ASP A 456 19.24 -31.78 -20.04
C ASP A 456 17.89 -31.70 -20.77
N LYS A 457 17.94 -31.40 -22.07
CA LYS A 457 16.75 -31.18 -22.92
C LYS A 457 15.92 -32.44 -23.19
N ASN A 458 16.38 -33.62 -22.76
CA ASN A 458 15.63 -34.88 -22.85
C ASN A 458 15.56 -35.50 -21.46
N GLY A 459 14.35 -35.63 -20.93
CA GLY A 459 14.10 -36.12 -19.57
C GLY A 459 14.77 -37.46 -19.29
N GLY A 460 15.55 -37.49 -18.22
CA GLY A 460 16.22 -38.67 -17.71
C GLY A 460 17.08 -38.29 -16.52
N ASP A 461 16.45 -38.17 -15.34
CA ASP A 461 17.16 -37.93 -14.08
C ASP A 461 17.90 -39.22 -13.67
N TYR A 462 19.22 -39.19 -13.75
CA TYR A 462 20.09 -40.17 -13.09
C TYR A 462 21.24 -39.43 -12.40
N GLY A 463 20.95 -38.84 -11.24
CA GLY A 463 21.98 -38.45 -10.28
C GLY A 463 22.62 -39.67 -9.62
N LYS A 464 23.53 -40.36 -10.31
CA LYS A 464 24.47 -41.29 -9.65
C LYS A 464 25.73 -40.51 -9.28
N VAL A 465 25.82 -40.11 -8.01
CA VAL A 465 27.05 -39.59 -7.41
C VAL A 465 28.09 -40.71 -7.44
N MET A 466 29.06 -40.63 -8.34
CA MET A 466 30.21 -41.53 -8.34
C MET A 466 31.29 -40.92 -7.45
N SER A 467 31.37 -41.37 -6.19
CA SER A 467 32.51 -41.10 -5.32
C SER A 467 33.72 -41.89 -5.81
N SER A 468 34.62 -41.21 -6.54
CA SER A 468 35.95 -41.73 -6.83
C SER A 468 36.86 -41.41 -5.64
N THR A 469 36.90 -42.29 -4.65
CA THR A 469 37.96 -42.33 -3.63
C THR A 469 39.08 -43.20 -4.18
N ARG A 470 40.16 -42.58 -4.64
CA ARG A 470 41.44 -43.24 -4.95
C ARG A 470 42.38 -42.89 -3.80
N ASP A 471 42.39 -43.72 -2.76
CA ASP A 471 43.48 -43.73 -1.79
C ASP A 471 44.30 -44.99 -2.01
N GLY A 472 45.57 -44.75 -2.36
CA GLY A 472 46.54 -45.76 -2.72
C GLY A 472 47.02 -46.54 -1.49
N HIS A 473 47.20 -47.85 -1.70
CA HIS A 473 47.97 -48.71 -0.83
C HIS A 473 49.44 -48.27 -0.77
N VAL A 474 49.93 -48.10 0.45
CA VAL A 474 51.36 -48.12 0.81
C VAL A 474 51.75 -49.58 1.05
N PRO A 475 52.79 -50.14 0.40
CA PRO A 475 53.39 -51.39 0.85
C PRO A 475 54.42 -51.12 1.96
N MET A 476 54.38 -51.98 2.98
CA MET A 476 55.43 -52.10 3.98
C MET A 476 56.77 -52.48 3.33
N SER A 477 57.80 -51.71 3.64
CA SER A 477 59.19 -52.17 3.83
C SER A 477 59.92 -51.17 4.71
#